data_AF-A0A6B1XUG9-F1
#
_entry.id   AF-A0A6B1XUG9-F1
#
_cell.length_a   1.000
_cell.length_b   1.000
_cell.length_c   1.000
_cell.angle_alpha   90.00
_cell.angle_beta   90.00
_cell.angle_gamma   90.00
#
_symmetry.space_group_name_H-M   'P 1'
#
loop_
_entity.id
_entity.type
_entity.pdbx_description
1 polymer ?
#
loop_
_entity_poly.entity_id
_entity_poly.type
_entity_poly.pdbx_seq_one_letter_code
_entity_poly.pdbx_strand_id
1 'polypeptide(L)'
;MRLLFKYLKKIQKVVKIMNKKGLRILLISNDENQGSLADYLGISEQTLSKKINEKDGSEFSQTEIKLIKEKYGLSAEEIDHIFFNSLVS
;
A
#
# COMPACT_ATOMS: atom_id res chain seq x y z
N MET A 1 -17.97 15.59 -19.16
CA MET A 1 -16.66 14.98 -18.81
C MET A 1 -16.24 15.11 -17.33
N ARG A 2 -16.38 16.27 -16.66
CA ARG A 2 -15.98 16.45 -15.23
C ARG A 2 -16.71 15.51 -14.23
N LEU A 3 -18.00 15.22 -14.47
CA LEU A 3 -18.82 14.36 -13.60
C LEU A 3 -18.42 12.87 -13.69
N LEU A 4 -18.18 12.36 -14.91
CA LEU A 4 -17.68 11.00 -15.14
C LEU A 4 -16.32 10.77 -14.47
N PHE A 5 -15.41 11.74 -14.55
CA PHE A 5 -14.10 11.64 -13.91
C PHE A 5 -14.19 11.60 -12.38
N LYS A 6 -15.11 12.39 -11.79
CA LYS A 6 -15.40 12.36 -10.35
C LYS A 6 -16.01 11.01 -9.93
N TYR A 7 -16.87 10.43 -10.76
CA TYR A 7 -17.52 9.14 -10.53
C TYR A 7 -16.52 7.97 -10.62
N LEU A 8 -15.64 7.97 -11.64
CA LEU A 8 -14.55 6.99 -11.77
C LEU A 8 -13.58 7.04 -10.58
N LYS A 9 -13.19 8.23 -10.13
CA LYS A 9 -12.38 8.39 -8.89
C LYS A 9 -13.09 7.86 -7.64
N LYS A 10 -14.42 8.00 -7.56
CA LYS A 10 -15.21 7.45 -6.46
C LYS A 10 -15.24 5.92 -6.49
N ILE A 11 -15.38 5.31 -7.68
CA ILE A 11 -15.35 3.86 -7.84
C ILE A 11 -13.95 3.31 -7.48
N GLN A 12 -12.87 3.90 -7.99
CA GLN A 12 -11.51 3.50 -7.59
C GLN A 12 -11.29 3.58 -6.07
N LYS A 13 -11.78 4.65 -5.43
CA LYS A 13 -11.70 4.83 -3.97
C LYS A 13 -12.51 3.80 -3.17
N VAL A 14 -13.55 3.21 -3.76
CA VAL A 14 -14.35 2.13 -3.15
C VAL A 14 -13.68 0.76 -3.34
N VAL A 15 -12.89 0.60 -4.40
CA VAL A 15 -12.33 -0.70 -4.82
C VAL A 15 -11.00 -1.05 -4.13
N LYS A 16 -10.27 -0.09 -3.55
CA LYS A 16 -9.05 -0.38 -2.78
C LYS A 16 -8.82 0.66 -1.69
N ILE A 17 -8.70 0.18 -0.46
CA ILE A 17 -8.10 0.96 0.63
C ILE A 17 -7.09 0.03 1.28
N MET A 18 -5.82 0.20 0.93
CA MET A 18 -4.70 -0.47 1.58
C MET A 18 -4.81 -0.34 3.12
N ASN A 19 -4.51 -1.42 3.85
CA ASN A 19 -4.47 -1.38 5.31
C ASN A 19 -3.17 -0.74 5.83
N LYS A 20 -3.18 0.60 5.88
CA LYS A 20 -2.05 1.43 6.33
C LYS A 20 -1.60 1.11 7.76
N LYS A 21 -2.55 0.77 8.64
CA LYS A 21 -2.26 0.38 10.03
C LYS A 21 -1.54 -0.96 10.08
N GLY A 22 -1.99 -1.92 9.27
CA GLY A 22 -1.34 -3.23 9.12
C GLY A 22 0.12 -3.10 8.70
N LEU A 23 0.41 -2.30 7.65
CA LEU A 23 1.79 -2.04 7.24
C LEU A 23 2.61 -1.37 8.36
N ARG A 24 2.03 -0.40 9.08
CA ARG A 24 2.76 0.26 10.18
C ARG A 24 3.09 -0.70 11.33
N ILE A 25 2.16 -1.57 11.69
CA ILE A 25 2.40 -2.60 12.72
C ILE A 25 3.52 -3.53 12.26
N LEU A 26 3.49 -3.99 11.00
CA LEU A 26 4.54 -4.83 10.43
C LEU A 26 5.93 -4.20 10.59
N LEU A 27 6.06 -2.91 10.27
CA LEU A 27 7.34 -2.20 10.40
C LEU A 27 7.81 -2.12 11.86
N ILE A 28 6.92 -1.72 12.77
CA ILE A 28 7.25 -1.61 14.20
C ILE A 28 7.65 -2.98 14.78
N SER A 29 6.95 -4.06 14.41
CA SER A 29 7.27 -5.42 14.85
C SER A 29 8.62 -5.93 14.35
N ASN A 30 9.22 -5.27 13.35
CA ASN A 30 10.56 -5.57 12.82
C ASN A 30 11.58 -4.48 13.19
N ASP A 31 11.27 -3.60 14.15
CA ASP A 31 12.12 -2.46 14.56
C ASP A 31 12.49 -1.51 13.39
N GLU A 32 11.61 -1.44 12.38
CA GLU A 32 11.79 -0.65 11.18
C GLU A 32 10.84 0.55 11.12
N ASN A 33 11.14 1.50 10.23
CA ASN A 33 10.31 2.67 9.97
C ASN A 33 10.06 2.84 8.46
N GLN A 34 9.35 3.90 8.07
CA GLN A 34 9.04 4.14 6.66
C GLN A 34 10.28 4.48 5.83
N GLY A 35 11.30 5.13 6.42
CA GLY A 35 12.56 5.43 5.77
C GLY A 35 13.31 4.16 5.39
N SER A 36 13.49 3.24 6.35
CA SER A 36 14.16 1.95 6.09
C SER A 36 13.43 1.09 5.05
N LEU A 37 12.09 1.16 5.00
CA LEU A 37 11.31 0.51 3.94
C LEU A 37 11.50 1.20 2.59
N ALA A 38 11.50 2.53 2.54
CA ALA A 38 11.69 3.29 1.31
C ALA A 38 13.07 3.02 0.69
N ASP A 39 14.11 3.02 1.54
CA ASP A 39 15.48 2.70 1.15
C ASP A 39 15.58 1.28 0.57
N TYR A 40 14.98 0.29 1.24
CA TYR A 40 14.95 -1.09 0.76
C TYR A 40 14.24 -1.25 -0.59
N LEU A 41 13.16 -0.49 -0.81
CA LEU A 41 12.41 -0.50 -2.07
C LEU A 41 13.08 0.35 -3.16
N GLY A 42 14.15 1.10 -2.84
CA GLY A 42 14.81 1.99 -3.79
C GLY A 42 13.95 3.17 -4.23
N ILE A 43 13.05 3.65 -3.38
CA ILE A 43 12.15 4.78 -3.64
C ILE A 43 12.33 5.88 -2.59
N SER A 44 11.92 7.11 -2.91
CA SER A 44 11.91 8.17 -1.89
C SER A 44 10.84 7.92 -0.83
N GLU A 45 11.07 8.40 0.40
CA GLU A 45 10.04 8.41 1.47
C GLU A 45 8.75 9.11 1.03
N GLN A 46 8.86 10.16 0.21
CA GLN A 46 7.70 10.87 -0.33
C GLN A 46 6.89 9.96 -1.28
N THR A 47 7.57 9.17 -2.11
CA THR A 47 6.93 8.17 -2.98
C THR A 47 6.25 7.09 -2.14
N LEU A 48 6.95 6.54 -1.14
CA LEU A 48 6.36 5.56 -0.23
C LEU A 48 5.12 6.13 0.48
N SER A 49 5.20 7.35 1.00
CA SER A 49 4.09 8.03 1.65
C SER A 49 2.91 8.23 0.71
N LYS A 50 3.16 8.58 -0.56
CA LYS A 50 2.09 8.64 -1.59
C LYS A 50 1.43 7.28 -1.81
N LYS A 51 2.22 6.19 -1.89
CA LYS A 51 1.71 4.82 -2.05
C LYS A 51 0.89 4.37 -0.85
N ILE A 52 1.41 4.55 0.36
CA ILE A 52 0.69 4.25 1.61
C ILE A 52 -0.60 5.04 1.69
N ASN A 53 -0.60 6.29 1.20
CA ASN A 53 -1.78 7.14 1.23
C ASN A 53 -2.70 7.02 0.01
N GLU A 54 -2.35 6.17 -0.96
CA GLU A 54 -3.06 6.01 -2.23
C GLU A 54 -3.28 7.37 -2.92
N LYS A 55 -2.31 8.29 -2.74
CA LYS A 55 -2.40 9.67 -3.19
C LYS A 55 -2.04 9.74 -4.67
N ASP A 56 -2.85 10.48 -5.42
CA ASP A 56 -2.67 10.71 -6.87
C ASP A 56 -2.63 9.41 -7.71
N GLY A 57 -3.30 8.35 -7.23
CA GLY A 57 -3.29 7.04 -7.90
C GLY A 57 -1.97 6.29 -7.74
N SER A 58 -1.12 6.72 -6.80
CA SER A 58 0.09 5.99 -6.45
C SER A 58 -0.27 4.74 -5.66
N GLU A 59 0.07 3.57 -6.19
CA GLU A 59 -0.18 2.27 -5.57
C GLU A 59 1.14 1.49 -5.47
N PHE A 60 1.17 0.49 -4.59
CA PHE A 60 2.24 -0.50 -4.60
C PHE A 60 2.11 -1.40 -5.84
N SER A 61 3.19 -1.51 -6.59
CA SER A 61 3.33 -2.45 -7.70
C SER A 61 3.50 -3.88 -7.19
N GLN A 62 3.23 -4.86 -8.05
CA GLN A 62 3.43 -6.27 -7.69
C GLN A 62 4.88 -6.58 -7.30
N THR A 63 5.85 -5.94 -7.96
CA THR A 63 7.27 -6.09 -7.63
C THR A 63 7.59 -5.56 -6.23
N GLU A 64 7.09 -4.39 -5.85
CA GLU A 64 7.29 -3.84 -4.51
C GLU A 64 6.61 -4.73 -3.45
N ILE A 65 5.39 -5.21 -3.70
CA ILE A 65 4.68 -6.12 -2.78
C ILE A 65 5.48 -7.43 -2.62
N LYS A 66 6.04 -7.97 -3.71
CA LYS A 66 6.90 -9.16 -3.66
C LYS A 66 8.15 -8.92 -2.81
N LEU A 67 8.81 -7.78 -2.96
CA LEU A 67 9.99 -7.43 -2.16
C LEU A 67 9.65 -7.32 -0.66
N ILE A 68 8.51 -6.72 -0.33
CA ILE A 68 8.01 -6.63 1.06
C ILE A 68 7.70 -8.02 1.61
N LYS A 69 7.04 -8.86 0.82
CA LYS A 69 6.74 -10.26 1.17
C LYS A 69 8.02 -11.01 1.53
N GLU A 70 9.04 -10.92 0.68
CA GLU A 70 10.31 -11.61 0.85
C GLU A 70 11.09 -11.06 2.05
N LYS A 71 11.08 -9.74 2.26
CA LYS A 71 11.79 -9.09 3.37
C LYS A 71 11.28 -9.51 4.74
N TYR A 72 9.95 -9.56 4.92
CA TYR A 72 9.32 -9.84 6.22
C TYR A 72 8.72 -11.25 6.34
N GLY A 73 8.93 -12.12 5.34
CA GLY A 73 8.42 -13.50 5.37
C GLY A 73 6.90 -13.62 5.39
N LEU A 74 6.19 -12.70 4.72
CA LEU A 74 4.72 -12.62 4.80
C LEU A 74 4.03 -13.78 4.08
N SER A 75 2.97 -14.29 4.70
CA SER A 75 2.02 -15.21 4.09
C SER A 75 1.17 -14.52 3.01
N ALA A 76 0.49 -15.31 2.17
CA ALA A 76 -0.45 -14.77 1.20
C ALA A 76 -1.62 -14.02 1.88
N GLU A 77 -2.12 -14.55 3.00
CA GLU A 77 -3.21 -13.95 3.77
C GLU A 77 -2.82 -12.57 4.34
N GLU A 78 -1.59 -12.43 4.85
CA GLU A 78 -1.09 -11.13 5.32
C GLU A 78 -0.92 -10.13 4.18
N ILE A 79 -0.46 -10.58 3.02
CA ILE A 79 -0.36 -9.75 1.81
C ILE A 79 -1.75 -9.26 1.39
N ASP A 80 -2.73 -10.15 1.35
CA ASP A 80 -4.11 -9.81 1.02
C ASP A 80 -4.69 -8.81 2.03
N HIS A 81 -4.49 -9.07 3.32
CA HIS A 81 -4.96 -8.20 4.39
C HIS A 81 -4.31 -6.80 4.38
N ILE A 82 -3.04 -6.69 3.99
CA ILE A 82 -2.33 -5.41 3.94
C ILE A 82 -2.61 -4.65 2.65
N PHE A 83 -2.52 -5.30 1.49
CA PHE A 83 -2.45 -4.62 0.18
C PHE A 83 -3.71 -4.79 -0.68
N PHE A 84 -4.57 -5.76 -0.38
CA PHE A 84 -5.72 -6.11 -1.22
C PHE A 84 -7.06 -6.11 -0.47
N ASN A 85 -7.12 -5.55 0.74
CA ASN A 85 -8.36 -5.48 1.50
C ASN A 85 -9.41 -4.63 0.76
N SER A 86 -10.37 -5.30 0.14
CA SER A 86 -11.57 -4.69 -0.43
C SER A 86 -12.60 -4.55 0.69
N LEU A 87 -13.10 -3.34 0.94
CA LEU A 87 -14.36 -3.17 1.65
C LEU A 87 -15.48 -3.76 0.78
N VAL A 88 -15.69 -5.08 0.87
CA VAL A 88 -16.95 -5.71 0.52
C VAL A 88 -17.82 -5.66 1.77
N SER A 89 -18.74 -4.70 1.80
CA SER A 89 -19.98 -4.74 2.60
C SER A 89 -21.13 -5.08 1.66
#